data_AF-A0A9P7AEP8-F1
#
_entry.id   AF-A0A9P7AEP8-F1
#
_cell.length_a   1.000
_cell.length_b   1.000
_cell.length_c   1.000
_cell.angle_alpha   90.00
_cell.angle_beta   90.00
_cell.angle_gamma   90.00
#
_symmetry.space_group_name_H-M   'P 1'
#
loop_
_entity.id
_entity.type
_entity.pdbx_description
1 polymer ?
#
loop_
_entity_poly.entity_id
_entity_poly.type
_entity_poly.pdbx_seq_one_letter_code
_entity_poly.pdbx_strand_id
1 'polypeptide(L)'
;MRGVSMPTHQYAQLADAYLQPRIPNPAAPGDRPKFTVPDILSLAMTTRAYTRVVLRLRAQAESEARAVARSHVSPVPSRPATRDGQVARRPSSGTASPTSLYSHRKSSSISSSTKGTFQSPLVRLHRAPLLRVFVPSPEGEWLSDSSVVECEAELKRAGVLKMLRVGDVVWDVAVGDEGNLGRMVWDGSYLVDLDYKYSPMGELSPYFHSLAFSPSYFHRVIRTGVNPILNPGGNPIVNLDVSPWGQELAANLQLIQDRATTATPHGTLHSVVHWLHRSSFTIRPPVSAHHPHAYSHSQNLRLPIPNVAGFFIDPGWYGTVIVEAEGTNEGLADFQARCGPGVFPPRADNLTSKMRIEKEKGSRCVYRILREKSRPGEIWIRAVREKERVM
;
A
#
# COMPACT_ATOMS: atom_id res chain seq x y z
N MET A 1 18.78 15.41 -12.68
CA MET A 1 17.97 14.59 -11.74
C MET A 1 18.84 13.57 -10.99
N ARG A 2 19.78 14.02 -10.15
CA ARG A 2 20.66 13.11 -9.41
C ARG A 2 19.89 12.15 -8.48
N GLY A 3 18.70 12.54 -8.03
CA GLY A 3 17.87 11.77 -7.10
C GLY A 3 17.26 10.51 -7.67
N VAL A 4 17.19 10.42 -9.00
CA VAL A 4 16.72 9.24 -9.73
C VAL A 4 17.90 8.44 -10.29
N SER A 5 19.03 9.10 -10.58
CA SER A 5 20.20 8.46 -11.22
C SER A 5 21.24 7.93 -10.24
N MET A 6 21.30 8.44 -9.00
CA MET A 6 22.22 7.94 -7.98
C MET A 6 21.65 6.67 -7.33
N PRO A 7 22.39 5.54 -7.32
CA PRO A 7 22.00 4.36 -6.59
C PRO A 7 21.75 4.66 -5.12
N THR A 8 20.71 4.05 -4.54
CA THR A 8 20.27 4.35 -3.17
C THR A 8 21.33 4.04 -2.11
N HIS A 9 22.09 2.96 -2.28
CA HIS A 9 23.17 2.59 -1.36
C HIS A 9 24.28 3.64 -1.28
N GLN A 10 24.46 4.47 -2.31
CA GLN A 10 25.48 5.54 -2.28
C GLN A 10 25.12 6.66 -1.31
N TYR A 11 23.82 6.88 -1.02
CA TYR A 11 23.43 7.87 -0.01
C TYR A 11 23.94 7.46 1.38
N ALA A 12 23.72 6.20 1.78
CA ALA A 12 24.21 5.65 3.04
C ALA A 12 25.73 5.72 3.15
N GLN A 13 26.46 5.27 2.12
CA GLN A 13 27.93 5.33 2.12
C GLN A 13 28.48 6.75 2.30
N LEU A 14 27.82 7.75 1.68
CA LEU A 14 28.21 9.14 1.81
C LEU A 14 27.83 9.73 3.18
N ALA A 15 26.73 9.27 3.78
CA ALA A 15 26.36 9.62 5.15
C ALA A 15 27.39 9.06 6.14
N ASP A 16 27.75 7.77 6.02
CA ASP A 16 28.76 7.13 6.87
C ASP A 16 30.11 7.85 6.77
N ALA A 17 30.56 8.16 5.55
CA ALA A 17 31.81 8.88 5.31
C ALA A 17 31.82 10.30 5.92
N TYR A 18 30.65 10.94 6.02
CA TYR A 18 30.54 12.24 6.67
C TYR A 18 30.57 12.15 8.19
N LEU A 19 29.90 11.14 8.75
CA LEU A 19 29.80 10.95 10.19
C LEU A 19 31.11 10.42 10.81
N GLN A 20 32.00 9.84 10.01
CA GLN A 20 33.32 9.42 10.49
C GLN A 20 34.12 10.62 11.05
N PRO A 21 34.66 10.51 12.27
CA PRO A 21 35.52 11.55 12.82
C PRO A 21 36.75 11.70 11.94
N ARG A 22 36.96 12.91 11.40
CA ARG A 22 38.18 13.24 10.66
C ARG A 22 39.35 13.21 11.62
N ILE A 23 40.08 12.08 11.68
CA ILE A 23 41.39 12.04 12.33
C ILE A 23 42.31 12.94 11.48
N PRO A 24 42.79 14.09 12.00
CA PRO A 24 43.74 14.89 11.27
C PRO A 24 45.02 14.06 11.15
N ASN A 25 45.35 13.62 9.94
CA ASN A 25 46.63 12.96 9.72
C ASN A 25 47.72 14.05 9.71
N PRO A 26 48.65 14.10 10.67
CA PRO A 26 49.65 15.17 10.77
C PRO A 26 50.74 15.07 9.69
N ALA A 27 50.74 14.01 8.88
CA ALA A 27 51.76 13.74 7.87
C ALA A 27 51.20 13.91 6.45
N ALA A 28 51.00 15.15 6.00
CA ALA A 28 51.16 15.63 4.61
C ALA A 28 50.35 16.92 4.39
N PRO A 29 50.97 18.11 4.45
CA PRO A 29 50.35 19.34 3.98
C PRO A 29 50.39 19.35 2.44
N GLY A 30 49.43 18.70 1.78
CA GLY A 30 49.37 18.76 0.32
C GLY A 30 48.40 17.82 -0.38
N ASP A 31 48.17 16.62 0.17
CA ASP A 31 47.33 15.63 -0.51
C ASP A 31 45.90 15.66 0.02
N ARG A 32 45.14 16.66 -0.42
CA ARG A 32 43.68 16.59 -0.36
C ARG A 32 43.23 15.66 -1.49
N PRO A 33 42.69 14.46 -1.23
CA PRO A 33 42.03 13.71 -2.28
C PRO A 33 40.88 14.58 -2.84
N LYS A 34 41.03 15.05 -4.09
CA LYS A 34 40.01 15.78 -4.85
C LYS A 34 38.88 14.84 -5.29
N PHE A 35 38.39 13.98 -4.41
CA PHE A 35 37.08 13.41 -4.59
C PHE A 35 36.08 14.49 -4.23
N THR A 36 35.37 15.00 -5.23
CA THR A 36 34.23 15.89 -5.08
C THR A 36 33.08 15.10 -4.43
N VAL A 37 33.25 14.76 -3.15
CA VAL A 37 32.17 14.27 -2.29
C VAL A 37 31.06 15.31 -2.43
N PRO A 38 29.88 14.95 -2.97
CA PRO A 38 28.78 15.89 -3.06
C PRO A 38 28.48 16.38 -1.64
N ASP A 39 28.50 17.70 -1.46
CA ASP A 39 28.17 18.31 -0.18
C ASP A 39 26.80 17.78 0.29
N ILE A 40 26.63 17.52 1.58
CA ILE A 40 25.41 16.94 2.16
C ILE A 40 24.18 17.75 1.82
N LEU A 41 24.34 19.07 1.78
CA LEU A 41 23.31 19.98 1.33
C LEU A 41 22.82 19.63 -0.08
N SER A 42 23.72 19.20 -0.98
CA SER A 42 23.37 18.77 -2.33
C SER A 42 22.61 17.44 -2.35
N LEU A 43 22.92 16.51 -1.43
CA LEU A 43 22.19 15.24 -1.28
C LEU A 43 20.78 15.47 -0.76
N ALA A 44 20.63 16.29 0.30
CA ALA A 44 19.34 16.71 0.82
C ALA A 44 18.51 17.46 -0.24
N MET A 45 19.11 18.42 -0.96
CA MET A 45 18.41 19.11 -2.06
C MET A 45 17.94 18.17 -3.17
N THR A 46 18.72 17.11 -3.41
CA THR A 46 18.41 16.08 -4.40
C THR A 46 17.21 15.22 -3.97
N THR A 47 17.13 14.81 -2.70
CA THR A 47 15.97 14.05 -2.17
C THR A 47 14.72 14.95 -2.09
N ARG A 48 14.85 16.23 -1.71
CA ARG A 48 13.76 17.21 -1.79
C ARG A 48 13.22 17.37 -3.21
N ALA A 49 14.10 17.40 -4.21
CA ALA A 49 13.68 17.46 -5.62
C ALA A 49 12.96 16.18 -6.07
N TYR A 50 13.49 15.01 -5.70
CA TYR A 50 12.86 13.71 -5.97
C TYR A 50 11.44 13.64 -5.39
N THR A 51 11.28 13.95 -4.11
CA THR A 51 9.99 13.91 -3.40
C THR A 51 8.95 14.83 -4.06
N ARG A 52 9.35 16.05 -4.47
CA ARG A 52 8.48 16.96 -5.23
C ARG A 52 8.02 16.35 -6.56
N VAL A 53 8.91 15.68 -7.29
CA VAL A 53 8.57 15.04 -8.58
C VAL A 53 7.59 13.89 -8.36
N VAL A 54 7.85 13.00 -7.41
CA VAL A 54 6.96 11.85 -7.11
C VAL A 54 5.55 12.33 -6.76
N LEU A 55 5.42 13.35 -5.90
CA LEU A 55 4.12 13.87 -5.50
C LEU A 55 3.37 14.57 -6.64
N ARG A 56 4.08 15.26 -7.54
CA ARG A 56 3.48 15.83 -8.77
C ARG A 56 2.99 14.74 -9.72
N LEU A 57 3.77 13.69 -9.93
CA LEU A 57 3.38 12.55 -10.75
C LEU A 57 2.14 11.86 -10.19
N ARG A 58 2.03 11.73 -8.86
CA ARG A 58 0.80 11.24 -8.20
C ARG A 58 -0.39 12.14 -8.48
N ALA A 59 -0.24 13.45 -8.30
CA ALA A 59 -1.33 14.39 -8.55
C ALA A 59 -1.82 14.31 -10.01
N GLN A 60 -0.90 14.17 -10.97
CA GLN A 60 -1.23 13.95 -12.37
C GLN A 60 -2.00 12.64 -12.58
N ALA A 61 -1.47 11.51 -12.08
CA ALA A 61 -2.08 10.19 -12.21
C ALA A 61 -3.54 10.18 -11.73
N GLU A 62 -3.79 10.81 -10.57
CA GLU A 62 -5.12 10.86 -9.98
C GLU A 62 -6.06 11.80 -10.74
N SER A 63 -5.53 12.92 -11.26
CA SER A 63 -6.31 13.82 -12.10
C SER A 63 -6.78 13.11 -13.37
N GLU A 64 -5.89 12.36 -14.03
CA GLU A 64 -6.22 11.56 -15.21
C GLU A 64 -7.24 10.47 -14.88
N ALA A 65 -7.06 9.74 -13.77
CA ALA A 65 -8.02 8.73 -13.32
C ALA A 65 -9.42 9.31 -13.06
N ARG A 66 -9.50 10.50 -12.45
CA ARG A 66 -10.78 11.21 -12.24
C ARG A 66 -11.42 11.65 -13.56
N ALA A 67 -10.64 12.10 -14.54
CA ALA A 67 -11.14 12.47 -15.85
C ALA A 67 -11.73 11.26 -16.59
N VAL A 68 -11.03 10.11 -16.55
CA VAL A 68 -11.52 8.84 -17.11
C VAL A 68 -12.82 8.41 -16.42
N ALA A 69 -12.86 8.42 -15.08
CA ALA A 69 -14.07 8.06 -14.33
C ALA A 69 -15.27 8.93 -14.69
N ARG A 70 -15.08 10.24 -14.92
CA ARG A 70 -16.16 11.14 -15.37
C ARG A 70 -16.63 10.82 -16.79
N SER A 71 -15.71 10.47 -17.70
CA SER A 71 -16.06 10.17 -19.09
C SER A 71 -16.95 8.92 -19.25
N HIS A 72 -16.75 7.92 -18.39
CA HIS A 72 -17.56 6.68 -18.35
C HIS A 72 -18.98 6.87 -17.80
N VAL A 73 -19.30 8.02 -17.21
CA VAL A 73 -20.63 8.33 -16.65
C VAL A 73 -21.45 9.24 -17.59
N SER A 74 -20.97 9.49 -18.82
CA SER A 74 -21.73 10.27 -19.80
C SER A 74 -23.04 9.53 -20.15
N PRO A 75 -24.22 10.16 -19.97
CA PRO A 75 -25.48 9.55 -20.39
C PRO A 75 -25.49 9.43 -21.91
N VAL A 76 -25.91 8.27 -22.41
CA VAL A 76 -26.23 8.07 -23.83
C VAL A 76 -27.12 9.23 -24.28
N PRO A 77 -26.75 10.01 -25.32
CA PRO A 77 -27.64 11.02 -25.83
C PRO A 77 -28.87 10.30 -26.41
N SER A 78 -30.00 10.41 -25.72
CA SER A 78 -31.30 10.02 -26.26
C SER A 78 -31.51 10.79 -27.56
N ARG A 79 -31.45 10.06 -28.68
CA ARG A 79 -31.88 10.55 -29.99
C ARG A 79 -33.27 11.18 -29.84
N PRO A 80 -33.49 12.42 -30.31
CA PRO A 80 -34.86 12.92 -30.42
C PRO A 80 -35.57 12.10 -31.50
N ALA A 81 -36.60 11.37 -31.10
CA ALA A 81 -37.56 10.76 -32.01
C ALA A 81 -38.43 11.88 -32.59
N THR A 82 -38.21 12.21 -33.87
CA THR A 82 -39.15 13.00 -34.67
C THR A 82 -39.51 12.22 -35.93
N ARG A 83 -40.63 11.51 -35.79
CA ARG A 83 -41.76 11.28 -36.69
C ARG A 83 -41.65 11.70 -38.17
N ASP A 84 -42.06 10.74 -39.00
CA ASP A 84 -42.35 10.69 -40.44
C ASP A 84 -42.60 11.98 -41.25
N GLY A 85 -42.08 11.94 -42.49
CA GLY A 85 -42.51 12.78 -43.61
C GLY A 85 -41.73 12.44 -44.89
N GLN A 86 -42.35 11.73 -45.82
CA GLN A 86 -41.83 11.38 -47.16
C GLN A 86 -41.40 12.61 -47.98
N VAL A 87 -40.41 12.44 -48.86
CA VAL A 87 -40.46 12.77 -50.31
C VAL A 87 -39.14 12.32 -50.97
N ALA A 88 -39.28 11.58 -52.06
CA ALA A 88 -38.22 11.10 -52.93
C ALA A 88 -37.57 12.24 -53.75
N ARG A 89 -36.26 12.11 -54.08
CA ARG A 89 -35.71 12.40 -55.43
C ARG A 89 -34.22 12.02 -55.55
N ARG A 90 -34.00 11.08 -56.48
CA ARG A 90 -32.92 10.82 -57.45
C ARG A 90 -31.46 11.34 -57.30
N PRO A 91 -30.50 10.61 -57.90
CA PRO A 91 -29.06 10.83 -57.77
C PRO A 91 -28.50 11.79 -58.84
N SER A 92 -27.39 12.46 -58.53
CA SER A 92 -26.59 13.18 -59.51
C SER A 92 -25.10 12.95 -59.30
N SER A 93 -24.49 12.55 -60.40
CA SER A 93 -23.08 12.33 -60.73
C SER A 93 -22.14 13.51 -60.43
N GLY A 94 -20.89 13.19 -60.11
CA GLY A 94 -19.74 14.10 -60.16
C GLY A 94 -18.41 13.33 -60.12
N THR A 95 -17.91 12.95 -61.30
CA THR A 95 -16.48 12.72 -61.62
C THR A 95 -15.72 14.07 -61.53
N ALA A 96 -14.40 14.27 -61.43
CA ALA A 96 -13.18 13.48 -61.66
C ALA A 96 -11.97 14.07 -60.85
N SER A 97 -10.86 13.30 -60.86
CA SER A 97 -9.49 13.39 -60.27
C SER A 97 -8.62 14.62 -60.69
N PRO A 98 -7.25 14.69 -60.55
CA PRO A 98 -6.24 13.90 -59.81
C PRO A 98 -5.08 14.73 -59.14
N THR A 99 -4.08 14.00 -58.60
CA THR A 99 -2.63 14.32 -58.46
C THR A 99 -2.11 15.25 -57.36
N SER A 100 -1.36 14.66 -56.42
CA SER A 100 0.00 15.09 -56.08
C SER A 100 0.74 13.98 -55.34
N LEU A 101 1.71 13.40 -56.03
CA LEU A 101 2.75 12.52 -55.51
C LEU A 101 3.82 13.39 -54.83
N TYR A 102 4.14 13.12 -53.57
CA TYR A 102 5.54 13.15 -53.12
C TYR A 102 5.70 12.29 -51.87
N SER A 103 6.48 11.23 -52.02
CA SER A 103 6.96 10.36 -50.96
C SER A 103 8.31 10.87 -50.46
N HIS A 104 8.58 10.67 -49.17
CA HIS A 104 9.86 10.53 -48.46
C HIS A 104 9.66 11.02 -47.00
N ARG A 105 10.18 10.42 -45.93
CA ARG A 105 10.86 9.16 -45.65
C ARG A 105 10.89 9.07 -44.10
N LYS A 106 10.81 7.85 -43.56
CA LYS A 106 11.19 7.47 -42.18
C LYS A 106 10.36 8.08 -41.04
N SER A 107 9.16 7.53 -40.84
CA SER A 107 8.57 7.47 -39.50
C SER A 107 9.33 6.43 -38.68
N SER A 108 10.10 6.89 -37.70
CA SER A 108 10.32 6.11 -36.49
C SER A 108 8.96 5.83 -35.88
N SER A 109 8.66 4.55 -35.63
CA SER A 109 7.44 4.07 -35.01
C SER A 109 7.23 4.73 -33.64
N ILE A 110 6.59 5.90 -33.63
CA ILE A 110 5.85 6.40 -32.48
C ILE A 110 4.65 5.49 -32.37
N SER A 111 4.70 4.60 -31.39
CA SER A 111 3.59 3.76 -30.98
C SER A 111 2.29 4.55 -31.01
N SER A 112 1.38 4.07 -31.85
CA SER A 112 0.01 4.53 -31.98
C SER A 112 -0.61 4.68 -30.59
N SER A 113 -1.19 5.86 -30.38
CA SER A 113 -2.04 6.22 -29.27
C SER A 113 -3.20 5.24 -29.14
N THR A 114 -3.01 4.19 -28.34
CA THR A 114 -4.08 3.81 -27.42
C THR A 114 -4.28 5.02 -26.50
N LYS A 115 -5.52 5.40 -26.19
CA LYS A 115 -5.82 6.46 -25.23
C LYS A 115 -5.21 6.05 -23.88
N GLY A 116 -3.96 6.45 -23.65
CA GLY A 116 -3.06 5.79 -22.72
C GLY A 116 -3.42 6.15 -21.28
N THR A 117 -3.71 5.14 -20.49
CA THR A 117 -3.74 5.26 -19.03
C THR A 117 -2.39 5.76 -18.52
N PHE A 118 -2.39 6.62 -17.49
CA PHE A 118 -1.19 7.12 -16.84
C PHE A 118 -0.23 5.97 -16.51
N GLN A 119 1.04 6.08 -16.91
CA GLN A 119 2.09 5.13 -16.56
C GLN A 119 3.32 5.86 -16.06
N SER A 120 3.76 5.52 -14.84
CA SER A 120 5.03 5.99 -14.28
C SER A 120 5.74 4.84 -13.57
N PRO A 121 7.07 4.71 -13.72
CA PRO A 121 7.85 3.77 -12.94
C PRO A 121 7.93 4.15 -11.46
N LEU A 122 7.72 5.44 -11.13
CA LEU A 122 7.83 5.97 -9.76
C LEU A 122 6.49 5.99 -9.02
N VAL A 123 5.38 6.05 -9.75
CA VAL A 123 4.03 6.18 -9.17
C VAL A 123 3.08 5.22 -9.82
N ARG A 124 2.35 4.46 -8.99
CA ARG A 124 1.21 3.66 -9.39
C ARG A 124 0.00 4.08 -8.57
N LEU A 125 -1.16 4.19 -9.21
CA LEU A 125 -2.42 4.46 -8.52
C LEU A 125 -2.70 3.35 -7.50
N HIS A 126 -3.36 3.72 -6.40
CA HIS A 126 -3.69 2.81 -5.29
C HIS A 126 -2.48 2.18 -4.59
N ARG A 127 -1.28 2.77 -4.75
CA ARG A 127 -0.09 2.43 -3.97
C ARG A 127 0.47 3.64 -3.25
N ALA A 128 1.10 3.39 -2.11
CA ALA A 128 1.87 4.39 -1.39
C ALA A 128 3.03 4.87 -2.28
N PRO A 129 3.30 6.18 -2.36
CA PRO A 129 4.57 6.65 -2.87
C PRO A 129 5.68 6.31 -1.88
N LEU A 130 6.88 6.02 -2.39
CA LEU A 130 8.10 5.96 -1.59
C LEU A 130 8.84 7.29 -1.74
N LEU A 131 8.67 8.19 -0.77
CA LEU A 131 9.32 9.48 -0.73
C LEU A 131 10.70 9.35 -0.09
N ARG A 132 11.59 10.32 -0.35
CA ARG A 132 12.96 10.29 0.16
C ARG A 132 13.30 11.56 0.93
N VAL A 133 13.99 11.38 2.04
CA VAL A 133 14.71 12.42 2.78
C VAL A 133 16.15 11.95 2.99
N PHE A 134 17.04 12.87 3.35
CA PHE A 134 18.43 12.53 3.64
C PHE A 134 18.84 13.24 4.93
N VAL A 135 18.89 12.48 6.02
CA VAL A 135 19.20 12.98 7.37
C VAL A 135 20.24 12.06 8.01
N PRO A 136 21.54 12.34 7.84
CA PRO A 136 22.58 11.59 8.53
C PRO A 136 22.41 11.70 10.05
N SER A 137 22.26 10.56 10.74
CA SER A 137 22.17 10.53 12.20
C SER A 137 23.54 10.22 12.84
N PRO A 138 24.13 11.15 13.62
CA PRO A 138 25.45 10.95 14.22
C PRO A 138 25.49 9.88 15.31
N GLU A 139 24.33 9.55 15.89
CA GLU A 139 24.19 8.53 16.92
C GLU A 139 24.23 7.11 16.33
N GLY A 140 24.07 6.96 15.01
CA GLY A 140 24.03 5.67 14.32
C GLY A 140 22.81 4.80 14.69
N GLU A 141 21.97 5.26 15.62
CA GLU A 141 20.72 4.60 15.98
C GLU A 141 19.69 4.82 14.88
N TRP A 142 19.02 3.71 14.52
CA TRP A 142 17.91 3.70 13.60
C TRP A 142 16.75 4.51 14.21
N LEU A 143 16.60 5.76 13.75
CA LEU A 143 15.45 6.65 14.04
C LEU A 143 15.29 7.03 15.53
N SER A 144 16.27 7.70 16.13
CA SER A 144 15.99 8.47 17.35
C SER A 144 14.89 9.50 17.10
N ASP A 145 14.11 9.87 18.12
CA ASP A 145 13.03 10.88 18.01
C ASP A 145 13.52 12.17 17.32
N SER A 146 14.78 12.55 17.58
CA SER A 146 15.43 13.70 16.95
C SER A 146 15.59 13.54 15.43
N SER A 147 15.95 12.33 14.97
CA SER A 147 16.11 12.00 13.55
C SER A 147 14.77 12.04 12.81
N VAL A 148 13.70 11.55 13.45
CA VAL A 148 12.33 11.61 12.89
C VAL A 148 11.88 13.05 12.71
N VAL A 149 12.07 13.90 13.74
CA VAL A 149 11.74 15.34 13.68
C VAL A 149 12.52 16.05 12.56
N GLU A 150 13.79 15.72 12.38
CA GLU A 150 14.60 16.32 11.31
C GLU A 150 14.17 15.83 9.92
N CYS A 151 13.71 14.57 9.78
CA CYS A 151 13.08 14.07 8.57
C CYS A 151 11.80 14.86 8.22
N GLU A 152 10.96 15.19 9.22
CA GLU A 152 9.81 16.07 9.02
C GLU A 152 10.23 17.49 8.59
N ALA A 153 11.29 18.02 9.21
CA ALA A 153 11.83 19.32 8.85
C ALA A 153 12.35 19.35 7.40
N GLU A 154 12.92 18.26 6.90
CA GLU A 154 13.31 18.08 5.50
C GLU A 154 12.10 18.13 4.54
N LEU A 155 10.99 17.46 4.90
CA LEU A 155 9.74 17.52 4.13
C LEU A 155 9.13 18.93 4.16
N LYS A 156 9.23 19.62 5.29
CA LYS A 156 8.81 21.02 5.42
C LYS A 156 9.65 21.93 4.52
N ARG A 157 10.97 21.77 4.54
CA ARG A 157 11.91 22.50 3.67
C ARG A 157 11.72 22.18 2.18
N ALA A 158 11.29 20.98 1.85
CA ALA A 158 10.88 20.61 0.49
C ALA A 158 9.56 21.30 0.06
N GLY A 159 8.78 21.84 0.99
CA GLY A 159 7.49 22.47 0.74
C GLY A 159 6.37 21.48 0.40
N VAL A 160 6.50 20.21 0.81
CA VAL A 160 5.60 19.12 0.37
C VAL A 160 4.62 18.63 1.44
N LEU A 161 4.73 19.07 2.70
CA LEU A 161 3.87 18.58 3.80
C LEU A 161 2.38 18.63 3.46
N LYS A 162 1.90 19.73 2.87
CA LYS A 162 0.49 19.89 2.47
C LYS A 162 0.05 18.96 1.33
N MET A 163 1.00 18.34 0.64
CA MET A 163 0.75 17.38 -0.43
C MET A 163 0.76 15.94 0.06
N LEU A 164 1.25 15.67 1.27
CA LEU A 164 1.27 14.35 1.89
C LEU A 164 -0.15 13.91 2.24
N ARG A 165 -0.34 12.60 2.27
CA ARG A 165 -1.58 11.95 2.71
C ARG A 165 -1.24 10.89 3.74
N VAL A 166 -2.21 10.62 4.62
CA VAL A 166 -2.12 9.51 5.56
C VAL A 166 -1.74 8.24 4.79
N GLY A 167 -0.73 7.51 5.26
CA GLY A 167 -0.20 6.30 4.61
C GLY A 167 0.93 6.53 3.61
N ASP A 168 1.30 7.78 3.29
CA ASP A 168 2.49 8.04 2.47
C ASP A 168 3.75 7.55 3.20
N VAL A 169 4.64 6.85 2.48
CA VAL A 169 5.85 6.28 3.08
C VAL A 169 7.04 7.17 2.75
N VAL A 170 7.79 7.54 3.79
CA VAL A 170 9.00 8.33 3.69
C VAL A 170 10.17 7.47 4.10
N TRP A 171 11.25 7.50 3.33
CA TRP A 171 12.47 6.78 3.64
C TRP A 171 13.63 7.75 3.78
N ASP A 172 14.27 7.72 4.94
CA ASP A 172 15.57 8.32 5.11
C ASP A 172 16.65 7.46 4.45
N VAL A 173 17.11 7.91 3.28
CA VAL A 173 18.10 7.17 2.50
C VAL A 173 19.51 7.26 3.08
N ALA A 174 19.74 8.10 4.11
CA ALA A 174 21.00 8.12 4.84
C ALA A 174 21.22 6.84 5.66
N VAL A 175 20.16 6.16 6.09
CA VAL A 175 20.24 4.92 6.90
C VAL A 175 20.60 3.69 6.06
N GLY A 176 20.35 3.74 4.74
CA GLY A 176 20.58 2.61 3.83
C GLY A 176 19.31 1.79 3.55
N ASP A 177 19.46 0.75 2.72
CA ASP A 177 18.34 0.00 2.10
C ASP A 177 18.22 -1.45 2.60
N GLU A 178 18.45 -1.66 3.88
CA GLU A 178 18.28 -2.95 4.54
C GLU A 178 16.86 -3.06 5.13
N GLY A 179 16.09 -4.07 4.72
CA GLY A 179 14.73 -4.25 5.23
C GLY A 179 13.87 -2.99 5.11
N ASN A 180 13.24 -2.58 6.21
CA ASN A 180 12.58 -1.27 6.29
C ASN A 180 13.36 -0.20 7.07
N LEU A 181 14.68 -0.36 7.23
CA LEU A 181 15.56 0.66 7.79
C LEU A 181 15.29 2.06 7.21
N GLY A 182 15.13 3.03 8.12
CA GLY A 182 14.80 4.43 7.84
C GLY A 182 13.40 4.69 7.26
N ARG A 183 12.50 3.71 7.16
CA ARG A 183 11.14 3.93 6.62
C ARG A 183 10.15 4.31 7.70
N MET A 184 9.42 5.37 7.44
CA MET A 184 8.36 5.95 8.28
C MET A 184 7.08 6.13 7.46
N VAL A 185 5.94 6.20 8.13
CA VAL A 185 4.63 6.43 7.52
C VAL A 185 4.05 7.73 8.03
N TRP A 186 3.53 8.57 7.14
CA TRP A 186 2.83 9.80 7.50
C TRP A 186 1.44 9.48 8.05
N ASP A 187 1.13 9.88 9.28
CA ASP A 187 -0.17 9.66 9.92
C ASP A 187 -1.21 10.76 9.64
N GLY A 188 -0.78 11.86 9.01
CA GLY A 188 -1.59 13.07 8.79
C GLY A 188 -1.02 14.30 9.48
N SER A 189 -0.26 14.12 10.56
CA SER A 189 0.33 15.16 11.39
C SER A 189 1.84 14.99 11.57
N TYR A 190 2.30 13.74 11.72
CA TYR A 190 3.67 13.37 12.03
C TYR A 190 4.12 12.14 11.24
N LEU A 191 5.43 11.91 11.19
CA LEU A 191 6.03 10.65 10.76
C LEU A 191 6.02 9.65 11.91
N VAL A 192 5.57 8.44 11.60
CA VAL A 192 5.47 7.34 12.55
C VAL A 192 6.31 6.17 12.05
N ASP A 193 7.13 5.61 12.94
CA ASP A 193 7.94 4.44 12.63
C ASP A 193 7.09 3.18 12.41
N LEU A 194 7.72 2.18 11.80
CA LEU A 194 7.11 0.87 11.64
C LEU A 194 7.15 0.09 12.96
N ASP A 195 6.18 -0.80 13.16
CA ASP A 195 6.08 -1.65 14.35
C ASP A 195 6.84 -2.97 14.13
N TYR A 196 7.83 -3.24 14.99
CA TYR A 196 8.66 -4.45 14.93
C TYR A 196 8.09 -5.62 15.73
N LYS A 197 6.97 -5.43 16.44
CA LYS A 197 6.33 -6.42 17.31
C LYS A 197 5.87 -7.71 16.63
N TYR A 198 5.85 -7.78 15.31
CA TYR A 198 5.44 -9.00 14.58
C TYR A 198 6.43 -9.41 13.50
N SER A 199 7.47 -8.61 13.27
CA SER A 199 8.39 -8.78 12.16
C SER A 199 9.65 -7.95 12.40
N PRO A 200 10.85 -8.52 12.29
CA PRO A 200 12.09 -7.75 12.39
C PRO A 200 12.25 -6.76 11.24
N MET A 201 11.55 -6.96 10.13
CA MET A 201 11.54 -5.98 9.04
C MET A 201 10.63 -4.79 9.35
N GLY A 202 9.77 -4.82 10.37
CA GLY A 202 8.83 -3.77 10.68
C GLY A 202 7.56 -3.84 9.80
N GLU A 203 6.40 -3.70 10.44
CA GLU A 203 5.08 -3.70 9.80
C GLU A 203 4.38 -2.36 10.04
N LEU A 204 3.22 -2.16 9.41
CA LEU A 204 2.45 -0.95 9.63
C LEU A 204 1.94 -0.87 11.08
N SER A 205 2.17 0.28 11.71
CA SER A 205 1.75 0.51 13.10
C SER A 205 0.23 0.32 13.30
N PRO A 206 -0.23 -0.18 14.45
CA PRO A 206 -1.65 -0.42 14.74
C PRO A 206 -2.57 0.81 14.62
N TYR A 207 -2.01 2.03 14.67
CA TYR A 207 -2.76 3.27 14.48
C TYR A 207 -3.32 3.42 13.06
N PHE A 208 -2.75 2.72 12.08
CA PHE A 208 -3.26 2.71 10.71
C PHE A 208 -4.26 1.57 10.52
N HIS A 209 -5.54 1.94 10.43
CA HIS A 209 -6.57 0.95 10.12
C HIS A 209 -6.43 0.48 8.67
N SER A 210 -6.11 -0.80 8.47
CA SER A 210 -5.72 -1.33 7.15
C SER A 210 -6.85 -1.34 6.12
N LEU A 211 -8.11 -1.36 6.55
CA LEU A 211 -9.26 -1.16 5.64
C LEU A 211 -9.26 0.21 4.95
N ALA A 212 -8.58 1.23 5.49
CA ALA A 212 -8.50 2.56 4.88
C ALA A 212 -7.63 2.62 3.63
N PHE A 213 -6.85 1.57 3.38
CA PHE A 213 -5.90 1.46 2.28
C PHE A 213 -6.22 0.24 1.44
N SER A 214 -5.96 0.28 0.13
CA SER A 214 -6.03 -0.93 -0.69
C SER A 214 -5.19 -2.06 -0.06
N PRO A 215 -5.61 -3.34 -0.13
CA PRO A 215 -4.79 -4.46 0.34
C PRO A 215 -3.36 -4.50 -0.24
N SER A 216 -3.17 -3.88 -1.41
CA SER A 216 -1.89 -3.78 -2.11
C SER A 216 -1.14 -2.45 -1.90
N TYR A 217 -1.67 -1.54 -1.09
CA TYR A 217 -1.21 -0.15 -1.02
C TYR A 217 0.28 -0.04 -0.66
N PHE A 218 0.72 -0.81 0.34
CA PHE A 218 2.12 -0.82 0.79
C PHE A 218 3.00 -1.84 0.05
N HIS A 219 2.47 -2.53 -0.97
CA HIS A 219 3.21 -3.60 -1.64
C HIS A 219 4.47 -3.08 -2.36
N ARG A 220 5.63 -3.65 -1.97
CA ARG A 220 7.00 -3.30 -2.39
C ARG A 220 7.53 -1.96 -1.85
N VAL A 221 6.74 -1.26 -1.04
CA VAL A 221 7.14 0.00 -0.41
C VAL A 221 7.58 -0.28 1.03
N ILE A 222 6.70 -0.94 1.78
CA ILE A 222 7.03 -1.62 3.03
C ILE A 222 7.41 -3.06 2.65
N ARG A 223 8.63 -3.45 2.99
CA ARG A 223 9.16 -4.79 2.79
C ARG A 223 8.66 -5.68 3.91
N THR A 224 7.82 -6.62 3.56
CA THR A 224 7.41 -7.64 4.51
C THR A 224 8.51 -8.70 4.59
N GLY A 225 8.99 -8.99 5.80
CA GLY A 225 10.02 -10.00 6.02
C GLY A 225 9.57 -11.40 5.63
N VAL A 226 10.34 -12.06 4.76
CA VAL A 226 10.20 -13.50 4.52
C VAL A 226 10.82 -14.22 5.70
N ASN A 227 10.00 -14.95 6.46
CA ASN A 227 10.48 -15.87 7.48
C ASN A 227 10.19 -17.28 6.97
N PRO A 228 11.21 -18.12 6.69
CA PRO A 228 11.00 -19.45 6.09
C PRO A 228 10.04 -20.36 6.86
N ILE A 229 9.88 -20.15 8.16
CA ILE A 229 9.07 -20.98 9.05
C ILE A 229 7.66 -20.39 9.20
N LEU A 230 7.55 -19.08 9.47
CA LEU A 230 6.27 -18.46 9.87
C LEU A 230 5.61 -17.63 8.76
N ASN A 231 6.41 -17.12 7.83
CA ASN A 231 5.96 -16.26 6.72
C ASN A 231 6.76 -16.52 5.43
N PRO A 232 6.72 -17.75 4.87
CA PRO A 232 7.52 -18.10 3.70
C PRO A 232 7.13 -17.27 2.47
N GLY A 233 5.90 -16.77 2.41
CA GLY A 233 5.40 -15.93 1.32
C GLY A 233 5.70 -14.43 1.42
N GLY A 234 6.29 -13.94 2.52
CA GLY A 234 6.49 -12.50 2.72
C GLY A 234 5.16 -11.72 2.71
N ASN A 235 4.14 -12.30 3.33
CA ASN A 235 2.77 -11.81 3.35
C ASN A 235 2.57 -10.73 4.43
N PRO A 236 2.00 -9.55 4.10
CA PRO A 236 2.01 -8.38 4.98
C PRO A 236 1.10 -8.57 6.19
N ILE A 237 1.50 -7.97 7.32
CA ILE A 237 0.63 -7.83 8.48
C ILE A 237 -0.28 -6.61 8.30
N VAL A 238 -1.53 -6.76 8.69
CA VAL A 238 -2.56 -5.74 8.66
C VAL A 238 -3.32 -5.69 9.97
N ASN A 239 -3.70 -4.47 10.36
CA ASN A 239 -4.50 -4.17 11.53
C ASN A 239 -5.93 -3.83 11.09
N LEU A 240 -6.88 -4.72 11.33
CA LEU A 240 -8.29 -4.56 11.00
C LEU A 240 -9.19 -5.21 12.05
N ASP A 241 -10.28 -4.54 12.42
CA ASP A 241 -11.30 -5.10 13.31
C ASP A 241 -12.38 -5.84 12.50
N VAL A 242 -12.53 -7.15 12.72
CA VAL A 242 -13.58 -7.96 12.05
C VAL A 242 -14.86 -8.08 12.87
N SER A 243 -14.88 -7.59 14.11
CA SER A 243 -16.06 -7.71 14.99
C SER A 243 -17.38 -7.18 14.39
N PRO A 244 -17.40 -6.14 13.52
CA PRO A 244 -18.64 -5.72 12.86
C PRO A 244 -19.30 -6.81 11.99
N TRP A 245 -18.52 -7.79 11.52
CA TRP A 245 -18.97 -8.91 10.71
C TRP A 245 -19.06 -10.22 11.50
N GLY A 246 -18.96 -10.17 12.83
CA GLY A 246 -18.89 -11.34 13.69
C GLY A 246 -20.04 -12.34 13.47
N GLN A 247 -21.27 -11.87 13.30
CA GLN A 247 -22.43 -12.73 13.05
C GLN A 247 -22.33 -13.49 11.72
N GLU A 248 -21.91 -12.81 10.64
CA GLU A 248 -21.67 -13.44 9.33
C GLU A 248 -20.53 -14.47 9.42
N LEU A 249 -19.45 -14.10 10.13
CA LEU A 249 -18.32 -14.97 10.40
C LEU A 249 -18.70 -16.22 11.22
N ALA A 250 -19.61 -16.09 12.19
CA ALA A 250 -20.07 -17.23 12.97
C ALA A 250 -20.93 -18.18 12.14
N ALA A 251 -21.83 -17.64 11.32
CA ALA A 251 -22.69 -18.42 10.45
C ALA A 251 -21.91 -19.22 9.39
N ASN A 252 -20.80 -18.67 8.91
CA ASN A 252 -19.98 -19.26 7.84
C ASN A 252 -18.80 -20.11 8.35
N LEU A 253 -18.66 -20.29 9.67
CA LEU A 253 -17.51 -20.97 10.27
C LEU A 253 -17.52 -22.48 9.97
N GLN A 254 -16.40 -22.96 9.42
CA GLN A 254 -16.20 -24.37 9.08
C GLN A 254 -14.78 -24.83 9.48
N LEU A 255 -14.66 -26.08 9.93
CA LEU A 255 -13.39 -26.76 10.09
C LEU A 255 -13.05 -27.50 8.79
N ILE A 256 -11.96 -27.10 8.14
CA ILE A 256 -11.55 -27.59 6.83
C ILE A 256 -10.21 -28.31 6.94
N GLN A 257 -10.09 -29.43 6.21
CA GLN A 257 -8.84 -30.13 6.01
C GLN A 257 -8.10 -29.50 4.81
N ASP A 258 -6.98 -28.83 5.05
CA ASP A 258 -6.12 -28.27 4.00
C ASP A 258 -4.93 -29.19 3.72
N ARG A 259 -4.65 -29.42 2.43
CA ARG A 259 -3.56 -30.28 1.95
C ARG A 259 -2.55 -29.41 1.23
N ALA A 260 -1.42 -29.15 1.90
CA ALA A 260 -0.34 -28.35 1.35
C ALA A 260 0.87 -29.24 1.01
N THR A 261 1.47 -29.02 -0.16
CA THR A 261 2.71 -29.69 -0.54
C THR A 261 3.88 -28.89 0.00
N THR A 262 4.67 -29.48 0.88
CA THR A 262 5.87 -28.87 1.47
C THR A 262 7.12 -29.59 0.96
N ALA A 263 8.14 -28.84 0.56
CA ALA A 263 9.44 -29.41 0.20
C ALA A 263 10.27 -29.66 1.46
N THR A 264 10.84 -30.86 1.61
CA THR A 264 11.85 -31.14 2.64
C THR A 264 13.16 -30.43 2.30
N PRO A 265 14.06 -30.24 3.28
CA PRO A 265 15.40 -29.68 3.05
C PRO A 265 16.21 -30.43 1.97
N HIS A 266 15.87 -31.69 1.67
CA HIS A 266 16.49 -32.51 0.63
C HIS A 266 15.75 -32.47 -0.73
N GLY A 267 14.75 -31.60 -0.89
CA GLY A 267 14.03 -31.39 -2.15
C GLY A 267 12.89 -32.37 -2.41
N THR A 268 12.56 -33.28 -1.48
CA THR A 268 11.43 -34.20 -1.62
C THR A 268 10.11 -33.49 -1.26
N LEU A 269 9.10 -33.57 -2.13
CA LEU A 269 7.78 -32.98 -1.88
C LEU A 269 6.93 -33.93 -1.04
N HIS A 270 6.47 -33.48 0.13
CA HIS A 270 5.53 -34.22 0.97
C HIS A 270 4.20 -33.47 1.11
N SER A 271 3.09 -34.21 1.05
CA SER A 271 1.77 -33.66 1.33
C SER A 271 1.56 -33.62 2.84
N VAL A 272 1.37 -32.41 3.36
CA VAL A 272 1.08 -32.16 4.77
C VAL A 272 -0.40 -31.77 4.88
N VAL A 273 -1.13 -32.56 5.66
CA VAL A 273 -2.50 -32.27 6.04
C VAL A 273 -2.47 -31.39 7.29
N HIS A 274 -3.16 -30.26 7.25
CA HIS A 274 -3.40 -29.45 8.43
C HIS A 274 -4.87 -29.04 8.48
N TRP A 275 -5.39 -28.92 9.69
CA TRP A 275 -6.76 -28.47 9.91
C TRP A 275 -6.78 -26.97 10.10
N LEU A 276 -7.77 -26.29 9.52
CA LEU A 276 -7.96 -24.85 9.62
C LEU A 276 -9.42 -24.52 9.89
N HIS A 277 -9.67 -23.54 10.75
CA HIS A 277 -10.97 -22.89 10.82
C HIS A 277 -11.04 -21.83 9.72
N ARG A 278 -12.05 -21.93 8.86
CA ARG A 278 -12.29 -20.96 7.78
C ARG A 278 -13.66 -20.35 7.95
N SER A 279 -13.75 -19.06 7.72
CA SER A 279 -15.02 -18.35 7.59
C SER A 279 -14.88 -17.20 6.58
N SER A 280 -15.97 -16.52 6.28
CA SER A 280 -15.97 -15.38 5.38
C SER A 280 -17.02 -14.34 5.75
N PHE A 281 -16.77 -13.11 5.33
CA PHE A 281 -17.74 -12.02 5.36
C PHE A 281 -17.66 -11.17 4.09
N THR A 282 -18.70 -10.36 3.85
CA THR A 282 -18.82 -9.57 2.62
C THR A 282 -18.80 -8.08 2.91
N ILE A 283 -17.90 -7.35 2.25
CA ILE A 283 -17.89 -5.88 2.22
C ILE A 283 -18.55 -5.42 0.91
N ARG A 284 -19.79 -4.97 1.00
CA ARG A 284 -20.57 -4.54 -0.16
C ARG A 284 -20.24 -3.09 -0.53
N PRO A 285 -20.05 -2.75 -1.81
CA PRO A 285 -19.99 -1.36 -2.25
C PRO A 285 -21.26 -0.61 -1.86
N PRO A 286 -21.20 0.72 -1.62
CA PRO A 286 -22.40 1.50 -1.36
C PRO A 286 -23.24 1.55 -2.63
N VAL A 287 -24.51 1.17 -2.51
CA VAL A 287 -25.46 1.20 -3.64
C VAL A 287 -25.76 2.65 -3.96
N SER A 288 -25.48 3.07 -5.21
CA SER A 288 -25.84 4.41 -5.67
C SER A 288 -27.37 4.53 -5.66
N ALA A 289 -27.92 5.38 -4.78
CA ALA A 289 -29.35 5.68 -4.82
C ALA A 289 -29.69 6.25 -6.22
N HIS A 290 -30.78 5.76 -6.83
CA HIS A 290 -31.27 6.15 -8.16
C HIS A 290 -31.78 7.61 -8.25
N HIS A 291 -31.24 8.55 -7.47
CA HIS A 291 -31.67 9.95 -7.49
C HIS A 291 -30.82 10.82 -8.43
N PRO A 292 -31.41 11.43 -9.47
CA PRO A 292 -30.69 12.16 -10.53
C PRO A 292 -30.07 13.51 -10.09
N HIS A 293 -30.03 13.82 -8.80
CA HIS A 293 -29.49 15.09 -8.28
C HIS A 293 -28.35 14.94 -7.25
N ALA A 294 -27.83 13.73 -7.00
CA ALA A 294 -26.75 13.50 -6.02
C ALA A 294 -25.32 13.64 -6.58
N TYR A 295 -25.13 14.36 -7.70
CA TYR A 295 -23.86 14.35 -8.44
C TYR A 295 -22.79 15.35 -7.99
N SER A 296 -22.99 16.11 -6.91
CA SER A 296 -21.98 17.10 -6.50
C SER A 296 -20.91 16.58 -5.53
N HIS A 297 -21.09 15.41 -4.90
CA HIS A 297 -20.14 14.88 -3.90
C HIS A 297 -19.86 13.38 -4.09
N SER A 298 -19.13 13.04 -5.15
CA SER A 298 -18.65 11.66 -5.40
C SER A 298 -17.64 11.13 -4.36
N GLN A 299 -17.37 11.88 -3.29
CA GLN A 299 -16.64 11.42 -2.10
C GLN A 299 -17.54 10.79 -1.02
N ASN A 300 -18.87 10.94 -1.11
CA ASN A 300 -19.83 10.42 -0.12
C ASN A 300 -20.32 8.99 -0.38
N LEU A 301 -19.75 8.29 -1.37
CA LEU A 301 -20.07 6.90 -1.72
C LEU A 301 -18.95 5.95 -1.29
N ARG A 302 -18.42 6.10 -0.08
CA ARG A 302 -17.49 5.13 0.53
C ARG A 302 -18.09 4.62 1.82
N LEU A 303 -17.93 3.33 2.09
CA LEU A 303 -18.38 2.79 3.38
C LEU A 303 -17.49 3.35 4.50
N PRO A 304 -18.06 3.90 5.57
CA PRO A 304 -17.26 4.23 6.75
C PRO A 304 -16.68 2.94 7.33
N ILE A 305 -15.48 3.02 7.90
CA ILE A 305 -14.93 1.92 8.70
C ILE A 305 -15.75 1.86 9.99
N PRO A 306 -16.38 0.72 10.33
CA PRO A 306 -17.16 0.62 11.55
C PRO A 306 -16.29 0.96 12.77
N ASN A 307 -16.87 1.67 13.74
CA ASN A 307 -16.20 2.07 14.99
C ASN A 307 -14.94 2.96 14.83
N VAL A 308 -14.68 3.49 13.63
CA VAL A 308 -13.53 4.39 13.36
C VAL A 308 -14.01 5.66 12.67
N ALA A 309 -14.10 6.75 13.44
CA ALA A 309 -14.62 8.02 12.95
C ALA A 309 -13.71 8.65 11.88
N GLY A 310 -14.32 9.14 10.78
CA GLY A 310 -13.61 9.88 9.74
C GLY A 310 -12.82 9.04 8.73
N PHE A 311 -12.75 7.72 8.91
CA PHE A 311 -12.10 6.81 7.96
C PHE A 311 -13.12 5.99 7.18
N PHE A 312 -12.74 5.66 5.94
CA PHE A 312 -13.59 4.93 5.00
C PHE A 312 -12.85 3.72 4.44
N ILE A 313 -13.58 2.64 4.17
CA ILE A 313 -13.05 1.43 3.56
C ILE A 313 -12.62 1.75 2.12
N ASP A 314 -11.38 1.38 1.77
CA ASP A 314 -10.89 1.48 0.41
C ASP A 314 -11.62 0.48 -0.50
N PRO A 315 -12.03 0.88 -1.72
CA PRO A 315 -12.73 -0.02 -2.65
C PRO A 315 -11.99 -1.31 -2.98
N GLY A 316 -10.67 -1.38 -2.80
CA GLY A 316 -9.90 -2.61 -2.96
C GLY A 316 -10.28 -3.73 -1.98
N TRP A 317 -11.01 -3.42 -0.91
CA TRP A 317 -11.56 -4.40 0.03
C TRP A 317 -12.99 -4.85 -0.30
N TYR A 318 -13.66 -4.22 -1.26
CA TYR A 318 -15.02 -4.61 -1.63
C TYR A 318 -15.03 -6.02 -2.22
N GLY A 319 -16.02 -6.82 -1.81
CA GLY A 319 -16.13 -8.24 -2.14
C GLY A 319 -16.11 -9.12 -0.89
N THR A 320 -15.59 -10.33 -1.03
CA THR A 320 -15.54 -11.31 0.04
C THR A 320 -14.18 -11.28 0.73
N VAL A 321 -14.18 -11.25 2.07
CA VAL A 321 -12.97 -11.44 2.87
C VAL A 321 -13.06 -12.80 3.53
N ILE A 322 -12.08 -13.66 3.25
CA ILE A 322 -11.98 -15.01 3.80
C ILE A 322 -10.97 -14.98 4.94
N VAL A 323 -11.38 -15.48 6.11
CA VAL A 323 -10.58 -15.48 7.34
C VAL A 323 -10.21 -16.91 7.69
N GLU A 324 -8.91 -17.18 7.80
CA GLU A 324 -8.35 -18.45 8.27
C GLU A 324 -7.78 -18.33 9.68
N ALA A 325 -8.02 -19.34 10.51
CA ALA A 325 -7.38 -19.54 11.80
C ALA A 325 -6.90 -21.00 11.93
N GLU A 326 -5.94 -21.23 12.81
CA GLU A 326 -5.41 -22.57 13.09
C GLU A 326 -6.52 -23.52 13.56
N GLY A 327 -6.59 -24.74 13.02
CA GLY A 327 -7.67 -25.70 13.31
C GLY A 327 -7.67 -26.32 14.70
N THR A 328 -6.88 -25.79 15.64
CA THR A 328 -6.87 -26.22 17.04
C THR A 328 -8.02 -25.59 17.83
N ASN A 329 -8.28 -26.09 19.04
CA ASN A 329 -9.30 -25.52 19.93
C ASN A 329 -8.92 -24.11 20.39
N GLU A 330 -7.62 -23.83 20.53
CA GLU A 330 -7.09 -22.51 20.85
C GLU A 330 -7.22 -21.56 19.66
N GLY A 331 -7.02 -22.05 18.43
CA GLY A 331 -7.27 -21.27 17.22
C GLY A 331 -8.75 -20.93 17.05
N LEU A 332 -9.66 -21.86 17.36
CA LEU A 332 -11.09 -21.60 17.43
C LEU A 332 -11.43 -20.54 18.49
N ALA A 333 -10.82 -20.64 19.67
CA ALA A 333 -10.98 -19.67 20.76
C ALA A 333 -10.60 -18.26 20.33
N ASP A 334 -9.42 -18.13 19.73
CA ASP A 334 -8.92 -16.86 19.22
C ASP A 334 -9.84 -16.30 18.13
N PHE A 335 -10.28 -17.13 17.18
CA PHE A 335 -11.20 -16.72 16.14
C PHE A 335 -12.54 -16.19 16.71
N GLN A 336 -13.15 -16.93 17.65
CA GLN A 336 -14.39 -16.50 18.30
C GLN A 336 -14.22 -15.18 19.05
N ALA A 337 -13.08 -15.00 19.73
CA ALA A 337 -12.78 -13.79 20.47
C ALA A 337 -12.59 -12.55 19.57
N ARG A 338 -12.17 -12.75 18.31
CA ARG A 338 -12.03 -11.70 17.28
C ARG A 338 -13.35 -11.27 16.66
N CYS A 339 -14.34 -12.16 16.64
CA CYS A 339 -15.67 -11.87 16.10
C CYS A 339 -16.47 -10.88 16.97
N GLY A 340 -16.00 -10.55 18.16
CA GLY A 340 -16.62 -9.58 19.05
C GLY A 340 -17.57 -10.19 20.09
N PRO A 341 -18.01 -9.37 21.07
CA PRO A 341 -18.82 -9.84 22.18
C PRO A 341 -20.22 -10.29 21.72
N GLY A 342 -20.74 -11.36 22.34
CA GLY A 342 -22.11 -11.84 22.14
C GLY A 342 -22.37 -12.61 20.84
N VAL A 343 -21.36 -12.79 19.99
CA VAL A 343 -21.49 -13.57 18.75
C VAL A 343 -21.49 -15.08 19.01
N PHE A 344 -20.60 -15.53 19.90
CA PHE A 344 -20.52 -16.93 20.33
C PHE A 344 -20.95 -17.05 21.79
N PRO A 345 -21.47 -18.22 22.21
CA PRO A 345 -21.80 -18.47 23.61
C PRO A 345 -20.61 -18.21 24.53
N PRO A 346 -20.82 -17.56 25.70
CA PRO A 346 -19.74 -17.29 26.63
C PRO A 346 -19.12 -18.60 27.10
N ARG A 347 -17.78 -18.67 27.07
CA ARG A 347 -17.04 -19.80 27.64
C ARG A 347 -16.96 -19.63 29.15
N ALA A 348 -16.77 -20.74 29.87
CA ALA A 348 -16.46 -20.71 31.29
C ALA A 348 -15.07 -20.08 31.49
N ASP A 349 -15.03 -18.76 31.62
CA ASP A 349 -13.80 -17.99 31.79
C ASP A 349 -13.50 -17.73 33.25
N ASN A 350 -12.28 -18.09 33.66
CA ASN A 350 -11.75 -17.75 34.97
C ASN A 350 -11.36 -16.25 35.01
N LEU A 351 -11.30 -15.64 36.20
CA LEU A 351 -10.95 -14.22 36.39
C LEU A 351 -9.63 -13.82 35.71
N THR A 352 -8.65 -14.72 35.69
CA THR A 352 -7.37 -14.56 34.99
C THR A 352 -7.51 -14.49 33.47
N SER A 353 -8.46 -15.22 32.89
CA SER A 353 -8.77 -15.16 31.46
C SER A 353 -9.34 -13.79 31.07
N LYS A 354 -10.22 -13.21 31.90
CA LYS A 354 -10.81 -11.89 31.66
C LYS A 354 -9.78 -10.75 31.64
N MET A 355 -8.84 -10.75 32.58
CA MET A 355 -7.74 -9.77 32.61
C MET A 355 -6.82 -9.88 31.38
N ARG A 356 -6.57 -11.11 30.90
CA ARG A 356 -5.78 -11.35 29.69
C ARG A 356 -6.51 -10.87 28.43
N ILE A 357 -7.84 -11.08 28.37
CA ILE A 357 -8.70 -10.67 27.26
C ILE A 357 -8.66 -9.13 27.05
N GLU A 358 -8.68 -8.33 28.12
CA GLU A 358 -8.60 -6.87 28.01
C GLU A 358 -7.22 -6.39 27.53
N LYS A 359 -6.14 -7.01 28.05
CA LYS A 359 -4.76 -6.69 27.67
C LYS A 359 -4.45 -7.02 26.21
N GLU A 360 -5.16 -8.00 25.64
CA GLU A 360 -4.94 -8.50 24.28
C GLU A 360 -5.88 -7.90 23.24
N LYS A 361 -6.73 -6.91 23.57
CA LYS A 361 -7.69 -6.35 22.60
C LYS A 361 -7.05 -5.92 21.27
N GLY A 362 -5.86 -5.31 21.33
CA GLY A 362 -5.10 -4.92 20.13
C GLY A 362 -4.47 -6.08 19.34
N SER A 363 -4.29 -7.27 19.94
CA SER A 363 -3.79 -8.47 19.23
C SER A 363 -4.81 -9.05 18.26
N ARG A 364 -6.09 -8.88 18.60
CA ARG A 364 -7.23 -9.49 17.91
C ARG A 364 -7.54 -8.83 16.58
N CYS A 365 -7.03 -7.62 16.38
CA CYS A 365 -7.12 -6.92 15.11
C CYS A 365 -5.96 -7.25 14.15
N VAL A 366 -5.05 -8.14 14.52
CA VAL A 366 -3.84 -8.42 13.73
C VAL A 366 -4.04 -9.64 12.84
N TYR A 367 -3.91 -9.43 11.54
CA TYR A 367 -4.05 -10.45 10.51
C TYR A 367 -2.91 -10.37 9.50
N ARG A 368 -2.71 -11.45 8.76
CA ARG A 368 -1.76 -11.54 7.66
C ARG A 368 -2.54 -11.71 6.35
N ILE A 369 -2.29 -10.89 5.34
CA ILE A 369 -2.92 -11.09 4.01
C ILE A 369 -2.22 -12.23 3.29
N LEU A 370 -2.97 -13.25 2.86
CA LEU A 370 -2.48 -14.37 2.07
C LEU A 370 -2.51 -14.01 0.58
N ARG A 371 -1.41 -13.42 0.07
CA ARG A 371 -1.38 -12.88 -1.29
C ARG A 371 -1.53 -13.96 -2.35
N GLU A 372 -0.99 -15.14 -2.09
CA GLU A 372 -1.05 -16.32 -2.96
C GLU A 372 -2.47 -16.86 -3.15
N LYS A 373 -3.36 -16.65 -2.17
CA LYS A 373 -4.78 -17.03 -2.24
C LYS A 373 -5.68 -15.87 -2.70
N SER A 374 -5.26 -14.63 -2.44
CA SER A 374 -6.07 -13.42 -2.70
C SER A 374 -6.16 -13.05 -4.19
N ARG A 375 -7.31 -12.52 -4.59
CA ARG A 375 -7.60 -12.01 -5.93
C ARG A 375 -8.57 -10.82 -5.86
N PRO A 376 -8.70 -9.99 -6.91
CA PRO A 376 -9.67 -8.89 -6.89
C PRO A 376 -11.08 -9.39 -6.55
N GLY A 377 -11.73 -8.75 -5.57
CA GLY A 377 -13.05 -9.15 -5.06
C GLY A 377 -13.05 -10.30 -4.04
N GLU A 378 -11.91 -10.93 -3.77
CA GLU A 378 -11.76 -11.99 -2.78
C GLU A 378 -10.40 -11.90 -2.07
N ILE A 379 -10.40 -11.37 -0.84
CA ILE A 379 -9.17 -11.16 -0.06
C ILE A 379 -9.07 -12.21 1.03
N TRP A 380 -7.95 -12.91 1.10
CA TRP A 380 -7.68 -13.92 2.11
C TRP A 380 -6.80 -13.36 3.20
N ILE A 381 -7.20 -13.56 4.45
CA ILE A 381 -6.44 -13.16 5.63
C ILE A 381 -6.34 -14.31 6.64
N ARG A 382 -5.23 -14.38 7.37
CA ARG A 382 -5.01 -15.33 8.46
C ARG A 382 -4.84 -14.60 9.77
N ALA A 383 -5.49 -15.08 10.84
CA ALA A 383 -5.24 -14.57 12.19
C ALA A 383 -3.76 -14.76 12.57
N VAL A 384 -3.13 -13.70 13.10
CA VAL A 384 -1.74 -13.74 13.57
C VAL A 384 -1.76 -14.00 15.07
N ARG A 385 -1.09 -15.07 15.50
CA ARG A 385 -1.07 -15.48 16.91
C ARG A 385 0.06 -14.82 17.68
N GLU A 386 -0.04 -14.87 19.00
CA GLU A 386 1.01 -14.38 19.90
C GLU A 386 2.36 -15.08 19.69
N LYS A 387 2.36 -16.36 19.28
CA LYS A 387 3.58 -17.11 18.94
C LYS A 387 4.36 -16.50 17.77
N GLU A 388 3.73 -15.66 16.95
CA GLU A 388 4.34 -14.99 15.80
C GLU A 388 4.87 -13.59 16.14
N ARG A 389 4.82 -13.15 17.41
CA ARG A 389 5.21 -11.79 17.85
C ARG A 389 6.71 -11.52 18.03
N VAL A 390 7.56 -12.54 18.04
CA VAL A 390 8.98 -12.34 18.42
C VAL A 390 9.93 -13.31 17.71
N MET A 391 9.61 -13.70 16.46
CA MET A 391 10.51 -14.52 15.64
C MET A 391 10.82 -13.89 14.30
#